data_AF-H3H9B8-F1
#
_entry.id   AF-H3H9B8-F1
#
_cell.length_a   1.000
_cell.length_b   1.000
_cell.length_c   1.000
_cell.angle_alpha   90.00
_cell.angle_beta   90.00
_cell.angle_gamma   90.00
#
_symmetry.space_group_name_H-M   'P 1'
#
loop_
_entity.id
_entity.type
_entity.pdbx_description
1 polymer ?
#
loop_
_entity_poly.entity_id
_entity_poly.type
_entity_poly.pdbx_seq_one_letter_code
_entity_poly.pdbx_strand_id
1 'polypeptide(L)'
;MIGDFEYVQQRVALQVDVMRRHVTGVAEVVLAPRAAELRVLRLHARQLRVRTVHIDGVQANFEQLNFLGEVVDESYRDLATFDLFYRGAIVASKEGELIVEVPRDVTFQEDEEDAEDSSNLSDPQDEDEHDEETEVGTHKEQKLVLDAWDLDRLPKSSTGYKAVVVRVEYDIDEPGGGLRDTLRDACTFRIELTVPDWCVAVCSGQMVQQVLNPEVDADGVQWRTFRYVVNPKTNCSSIGFAVGPFRLYVPPEMPRMTHFALPECFEDLVHCTSKLASTMTYFERALGASYPFKTYQQVFVEDLPDQL
;
A
#
# COMPACT_ATOMS: atom_id res chain seq x y z
N MET A 1 1.81 23.96 8.43
CA MET A 1 2.96 24.29 7.57
C MET A 1 2.84 23.38 6.36
N ILE A 2 2.62 23.94 5.18
CA ILE A 2 2.50 23.18 3.93
C ILE A 2 3.88 22.58 3.63
N GLY A 3 3.95 21.27 3.35
CA GLY A 3 5.22 20.61 2.99
C GLY A 3 5.72 21.04 1.61
N ASP A 4 6.99 20.79 1.30
CA ASP A 4 7.66 21.27 0.08
C ASP A 4 7.12 20.65 -1.22
N PHE A 5 6.30 19.61 -1.11
CA PHE A 5 5.66 18.87 -2.20
C PHE A 5 4.31 18.30 -1.75
N GLU A 6 3.51 17.87 -2.72
CA GLU A 6 2.25 17.12 -2.52
C GLU A 6 2.47 15.65 -2.88
N TYR A 7 2.00 14.73 -2.03
CA TYR A 7 1.92 13.31 -2.40
C TYR A 7 0.67 13.05 -3.24
N VAL A 8 0.87 12.51 -4.44
CA VAL A 8 -0.21 12.32 -5.43
C VAL A 8 -0.64 10.85 -5.47
N GLN A 9 0.33 9.95 -5.55
CA GLN A 9 0.11 8.50 -5.60
C GLN A 9 1.32 7.77 -5.03
N GLN A 10 1.08 6.61 -4.45
CA GLN A 10 2.15 5.70 -4.05
C GLN A 10 1.97 4.37 -4.75
N ARG A 11 3.06 3.86 -5.32
CA ARG A 11 3.10 2.53 -5.92
C ARG A 11 4.11 1.71 -5.15
N VAL A 12 3.72 0.50 -4.77
CA VAL A 12 4.54 -0.37 -3.94
C VAL A 12 4.56 -1.73 -4.60
N ALA A 13 5.74 -2.28 -4.82
CA ALA A 13 5.94 -3.65 -5.24
C ALA A 13 6.78 -4.36 -4.19
N LEU A 14 6.23 -5.40 -3.55
CA LEU A 14 6.90 -6.18 -2.53
C LEU A 14 7.01 -7.63 -2.97
N GLN A 15 8.22 -8.18 -2.91
CA GLN A 15 8.45 -9.61 -2.97
C GLN A 15 8.68 -10.13 -1.55
N VAL A 16 7.73 -10.89 -1.02
CA VAL A 16 7.72 -11.35 0.38
C VAL A 16 8.20 -12.79 0.44
N ASP A 17 9.43 -13.00 0.89
CA ASP A 17 9.98 -14.32 1.18
C ASP A 17 9.67 -14.70 2.64
N VAL A 18 8.57 -15.43 2.82
CA VAL A 18 8.09 -15.89 4.12
C VAL A 18 9.08 -16.85 4.79
N MET A 19 9.82 -17.65 4.01
CA MET A 19 10.75 -18.65 4.54
C MET A 19 12.05 -18.02 5.02
N ARG A 20 12.58 -17.06 4.25
CA ARG A 20 13.78 -16.29 4.63
C ARG A 20 13.49 -15.12 5.57
N ARG A 21 12.22 -14.84 5.88
CA ARG A 21 11.79 -13.65 6.63
C ARG A 21 12.39 -12.38 6.04
N HIS A 22 12.31 -12.25 4.73
CA HIS A 22 12.92 -11.15 3.98
C HIS A 22 11.91 -10.56 3.01
N VAL A 23 11.89 -9.24 2.88
CA VAL A 23 11.08 -8.54 1.87
C VAL A 23 11.98 -7.67 1.02
N THR A 24 12.00 -7.94 -0.29
CA THR A 24 12.58 -7.02 -1.27
C THR A 24 11.48 -6.09 -1.73
N GLY A 25 11.68 -4.77 -1.58
CA GLY A 25 10.67 -3.77 -1.90
C GLY A 25 11.13 -2.74 -2.92
N VAL A 26 10.16 -2.25 -3.69
CA VAL A 26 10.27 -1.03 -4.49
C VAL A 26 9.08 -0.14 -4.13
N ALA A 27 9.35 1.10 -3.74
CA ALA A 27 8.33 2.12 -3.56
C ALA A 27 8.56 3.23 -4.57
N GLU A 28 7.56 3.51 -5.40
CA GLU A 28 7.49 4.70 -6.23
C GLU A 28 6.56 5.71 -5.57
N VAL A 29 7.15 6.78 -5.05
CA VAL A 29 6.44 7.90 -4.48
C VAL A 29 6.24 8.93 -5.59
N VAL A 30 5.01 9.04 -6.08
CA VAL A 30 4.62 10.04 -7.07
C VAL A 30 4.28 11.32 -6.32
N LEU A 31 5.10 12.35 -6.50
CA LEU A 31 4.97 13.63 -5.81
C LEU A 31 5.04 14.79 -6.78
N ALA A 32 4.40 15.90 -6.44
CA ALA A 32 4.49 17.14 -7.19
C ALA A 32 5.15 18.23 -6.34
N PRO A 33 6.23 18.87 -6.83
CA PRO A 33 6.93 19.91 -6.08
C PRO A 33 6.06 21.16 -5.95
N ARG A 34 6.27 21.97 -4.91
CA ARG A 34 5.63 23.30 -4.79
C ARG A 34 6.53 24.44 -5.24
N ALA A 35 7.79 24.16 -5.54
CA ALA A 35 8.79 25.13 -5.96
C ALA A 35 9.75 24.48 -6.97
N ALA A 36 10.07 25.19 -8.05
CA ALA A 36 10.99 24.73 -9.09
C ALA A 36 12.43 24.56 -8.59
N GLU A 37 12.80 25.30 -7.55
CA GLU A 37 14.12 25.29 -6.93
C GLU A 37 14.30 24.22 -5.84
N LEU A 38 13.34 23.31 -5.65
CA LEU A 38 13.46 22.22 -4.67
C LEU A 38 14.73 21.39 -4.96
N ARG A 39 15.59 21.24 -3.94
CA ARG A 39 16.89 20.55 -4.05
C ARG A 39 17.01 19.30 -3.20
N VAL A 40 16.17 19.18 -2.17
CA VAL A 40 16.24 18.10 -1.21
C VAL A 40 14.83 17.62 -0.93
N LEU A 41 14.61 16.32 -1.05
CA LEU A 41 13.39 15.67 -0.63
C LEU A 41 13.63 14.98 0.71
N ARG A 42 12.71 15.16 1.64
CA ARG A 42 12.71 14.48 2.93
C ARG A 42 11.53 13.54 3.00
N LEU A 43 11.81 12.24 2.98
CA LEU A 43 10.83 11.16 3.01
C LEU A 43 10.96 10.36 4.31
N HIS A 44 9.89 9.68 4.70
CA HIS A 44 9.93 8.75 5.83
C HIS A 44 10.36 7.36 5.36
N ALA A 45 11.40 6.80 5.98
CA ALA A 45 11.88 5.46 5.66
C ALA A 45 12.56 4.82 6.88
N ARG A 46 11.78 4.04 7.63
CA ARG A 46 12.22 3.38 8.87
C ARG A 46 12.11 1.88 8.76
N GLN A 47 12.93 1.16 9.53
CA GLN A 47 12.93 -0.31 9.61
C GLN A 47 13.10 -0.99 8.23
N LEU A 48 13.76 -0.28 7.32
CA LEU A 48 14.14 -0.76 6.01
C LEU A 48 15.54 -0.26 5.68
N ARG A 49 16.24 -0.96 4.79
CA ARG A 49 17.56 -0.58 4.27
C ARG A 49 17.41 -0.13 2.83
N VAL A 50 17.53 1.16 2.58
CA VAL A 50 17.49 1.68 1.20
C VAL A 50 18.73 1.22 0.44
N ARG A 51 18.53 0.64 -0.74
CA ARG A 51 19.59 0.23 -1.67
C ARG A 51 19.92 1.34 -2.65
N THR A 52 18.90 1.84 -3.33
CA THR A 52 19.04 2.85 -4.38
C THR A 52 17.84 3.77 -4.40
N VAL A 53 18.05 5.01 -4.86
CA VAL A 53 16.99 5.99 -5.09
C VAL A 53 17.17 6.59 -6.48
N HIS A 54 16.07 6.72 -7.21
CA HIS A 54 16.02 7.37 -8.52
C HIS A 54 14.89 8.40 -8.55
N ILE A 55 15.09 9.51 -9.26
CA ILE A 55 14.06 10.52 -9.53
C ILE A 55 13.88 10.58 -11.05
N ASP A 56 12.69 10.24 -11.53
CA ASP A 56 12.38 10.10 -12.97
C ASP A 56 13.42 9.26 -13.74
N GLY A 57 13.89 8.18 -13.11
CA GLY A 57 14.90 7.28 -13.67
C GLY A 57 16.36 7.75 -13.53
N VAL A 58 16.62 8.98 -13.06
CA VAL A 58 17.97 9.47 -12.78
C VAL A 58 18.38 9.07 -11.37
N GLN A 59 19.52 8.39 -11.21
CA GLN A 59 20.02 7.99 -9.90
C GLN A 59 20.31 9.22 -9.02
N ALA A 60 19.81 9.20 -7.80
CA ALA A 60 19.96 10.27 -6.82
C ALA A 60 20.83 9.84 -5.64
N ASN A 61 21.59 10.79 -5.10
CA ASN A 61 22.27 10.58 -3.83
C ASN A 61 21.25 10.65 -2.70
N PHE A 62 21.46 9.84 -1.67
CA PHE A 62 20.62 9.88 -0.48
C PHE A 62 21.41 9.61 0.79
N GLU A 63 20.89 10.10 1.90
CA GLU A 63 21.32 9.80 3.25
C GLU A 63 20.11 9.26 4.03
N GLN A 64 20.27 8.11 4.68
CA GLN A 64 19.24 7.53 5.55
C GLN A 64 19.67 7.69 7.01
N LEU A 65 18.91 8.48 7.76
CA LEU A 65 19.12 8.75 9.17
C LEU A 65 18.33 7.76 10.05
N ASN A 66 18.83 7.45 11.25
CA ASN A 66 18.13 6.61 12.21
C ASN A 66 18.14 7.23 13.62
N PHE A 67 17.29 8.24 13.82
CA PHE A 67 17.22 8.97 15.09
C PHE A 67 16.77 8.12 16.29
N LEU A 68 16.09 6.99 16.03
CA LEU A 68 15.53 6.14 17.08
C LEU A 68 16.31 4.83 17.29
N GLY A 69 17.40 4.63 16.54
CA GLY A 69 18.28 3.48 16.72
C GLY A 69 19.06 3.55 18.02
N GLU A 70 19.60 4.72 18.34
CA GLU A 70 20.32 5.01 19.59
C GLU A 70 19.80 6.33 20.17
N VAL A 71 18.74 6.23 20.98
CA VAL A 71 18.07 7.41 21.55
C VAL A 71 18.98 8.10 22.57
N VAL A 72 19.74 7.33 23.35
CA VAL A 72 20.71 7.83 24.32
C VAL A 72 21.91 6.91 24.30
N ASP A 73 23.09 7.50 24.50
CA ASP A 73 24.34 6.77 24.71
C ASP A 73 24.23 5.82 25.92
N GLU A 74 24.87 4.65 25.83
CA GLU A 74 24.82 3.59 26.85
C GLU A 74 25.22 4.04 28.27
N SER A 75 25.96 5.14 28.39
CA SER A 75 26.38 5.73 29.66
C SER A 75 25.23 6.36 30.46
N TYR A 76 24.11 6.71 29.82
CA TYR A 76 22.95 7.28 30.48
C TYR A 76 21.85 6.23 30.65
N ARG A 77 21.45 5.98 31.89
CA ARG A 77 20.44 4.96 32.24
C ARG A 77 19.29 5.49 33.09
N ASP A 78 19.08 6.80 33.10
CA ASP A 78 17.98 7.42 33.83
C ASP A 78 16.80 7.77 32.92
N LEU A 79 15.59 7.63 33.47
CA LEU A 79 14.34 7.81 32.72
C LEU A 79 14.16 9.24 32.21
N ALA A 80 14.61 10.24 32.97
CA ALA A 80 14.41 11.64 32.63
C ALA A 80 15.25 12.05 31.41
N THR A 81 16.51 11.61 31.37
CA THR A 81 17.38 11.76 30.20
C THR A 81 16.80 11.02 29.01
N PHE A 82 16.38 9.75 29.17
CA PHE A 82 15.75 9.01 28.09
C PHE A 82 14.51 9.73 27.52
N ASP A 83 13.57 10.16 28.34
CA ASP A 83 12.36 10.88 27.89
C ASP A 83 12.71 12.17 27.14
N LEU A 84 13.72 12.92 27.60
CA LEU A 84 14.16 14.15 26.95
C LEU A 84 14.72 13.88 25.54
N PHE A 85 15.67 12.95 25.42
CA PHE A 85 16.28 12.61 24.14
C PHE A 85 15.30 11.91 23.19
N TYR A 86 14.43 11.05 23.72
CA TYR A 86 13.38 10.38 22.95
C TYR A 86 12.42 11.38 22.30
N ARG A 87 11.97 12.39 23.05
CA ARG A 87 11.15 13.47 22.50
C ARG A 87 11.89 14.24 21.40
N GLY A 88 13.17 14.53 21.61
CA GLY A 88 14.03 15.16 20.59
C GLY A 88 14.14 14.31 19.32
N ALA A 89 14.43 13.03 19.46
CA ALA A 89 14.55 12.06 18.37
C ALA A 89 13.24 11.90 17.59
N ILE A 90 12.08 11.88 18.27
CA ILE A 90 10.77 11.87 17.60
C ILE A 90 10.57 13.13 16.77
N VAL A 91 10.91 14.31 17.30
CA VAL A 91 10.76 15.57 16.58
C VAL A 91 11.66 15.59 15.35
N ALA A 92 12.92 15.15 15.47
CA ALA A 92 13.83 15.03 14.34
C ALA A 92 13.33 14.03 13.29
N SER A 93 12.82 12.87 13.72
CA SER A 93 12.22 11.84 12.86
C SER A 93 11.03 12.36 12.05
N LYS A 94 10.21 13.26 12.62
CA LYS A 94 9.06 13.87 11.92
C LYS A 94 9.44 14.76 10.73
N GLU A 95 10.69 15.20 10.63
CA GLU A 95 11.19 15.96 9.49
C GLU A 95 11.56 15.07 8.30
N GLY A 96 11.58 13.75 8.47
CA GLY A 96 11.94 12.77 7.43
C GLY A 96 13.36 12.25 7.62
N GLU A 97 13.50 10.93 7.52
CA GLU A 97 14.75 10.20 7.73
C GLU A 97 15.52 9.91 6.45
N LEU A 98 14.83 9.84 5.31
CA LEU A 98 15.44 9.64 4.01
C LEU A 98 15.58 11.00 3.32
N ILE A 99 16.81 11.50 3.29
CA ILE A 99 17.18 12.75 2.64
C ILE A 99 17.68 12.41 1.25
N VAL A 100 16.96 12.83 0.21
CA VAL A 100 17.32 12.59 -1.19
C VAL A 100 17.72 13.90 -1.84
N GLU A 101 18.91 13.96 -2.42
CA GLU A 101 19.38 15.10 -3.20
C GLU A 101 18.79 15.04 -4.61
N VAL A 102 18.10 16.10 -5.03
CA VAL A 102 17.58 16.20 -6.40
C VAL A 102 18.76 16.35 -7.36
N PRO A 103 18.97 15.41 -8.31
CA PRO A 103 20.05 15.50 -9.28
C PRO A 103 19.93 16.77 -10.12
N ARG A 104 21.07 17.33 -10.56
CA ARG A 104 21.09 18.56 -11.38
C ARG A 104 20.39 18.40 -12.73
N ASP A 105 20.31 17.18 -13.22
CA ASP A 105 19.67 16.85 -14.50
C ASP A 105 18.14 16.78 -14.40
N VAL A 106 17.60 16.73 -13.17
CA VAL A 106 16.16 16.75 -12.91
C VAL A 106 15.69 18.19 -12.80
N THR A 107 14.76 18.58 -13.67
CA THR A 107 14.13 19.92 -13.65
C THR A 107 12.63 19.75 -13.53
N PHE A 108 12.04 20.39 -12.54
CA PHE A 108 10.60 20.39 -12.33
C PHE A 108 9.92 21.29 -13.36
N GLN A 109 8.91 20.75 -14.04
CA GLN A 109 8.14 21.45 -15.06
C GLN A 109 6.80 21.90 -14.49
N GLU A 110 6.38 23.10 -14.86
CA GLU A 110 5.02 23.55 -14.62
C GLU A 110 4.05 22.68 -15.45
N ASP A 111 2.88 22.41 -14.87
CA ASP A 111 1.80 21.71 -15.54
C ASP A 111 1.03 22.77 -16.34
N GLU A 112 1.47 23.00 -17.59
CA GLU A 112 0.69 23.81 -18.53
C GLU A 112 -0.66 23.10 -18.71
N GLU A 113 -1.77 23.79 -18.39
CA GLU A 113 -3.13 23.28 -18.55
C GLU A 113 -3.45 23.09 -20.04
N ASP A 114 -2.81 22.12 -20.70
CA ASP A 114 -3.13 21.79 -22.07
C ASP A 114 -4.48 21.08 -22.11
N ALA A 115 -5.39 21.69 -22.88
CA ALA A 115 -6.80 21.36 -23.03
C ALA A 115 -7.09 19.98 -23.69
N GLU A 116 -6.12 19.05 -23.73
CA GLU A 116 -6.24 17.79 -24.50
C GLU A 116 -6.63 16.56 -23.67
N ASP A 117 -6.85 16.70 -22.37
CA ASP A 117 -7.23 15.57 -21.50
C ASP A 117 -8.76 15.40 -21.33
N SER A 118 -9.56 16.06 -22.18
CA SER A 118 -11.03 15.99 -22.17
C SER A 118 -11.61 14.82 -22.98
N SER A 119 -10.83 13.77 -23.27
CA SER A 119 -11.39 12.56 -23.90
C SER A 119 -11.46 11.41 -22.90
N ASN A 120 -12.70 11.04 -22.57
CA ASN A 120 -13.14 9.80 -21.91
C ASN A 120 -13.21 9.78 -20.37
N LEU A 121 -13.79 10.82 -19.76
CA LEU A 121 -14.63 10.61 -18.57
C LEU A 121 -16.05 10.30 -19.05
N SER A 122 -16.31 9.05 -19.45
CA SER A 122 -17.68 8.54 -19.42
C SER A 122 -18.01 8.25 -17.96
N ASP A 123 -18.79 9.14 -17.33
CA ASP A 123 -19.54 8.83 -16.11
C ASP A 123 -20.24 7.49 -16.30
N PRO A 124 -20.16 6.53 -15.34
CA PRO A 124 -21.13 5.46 -15.30
C PRO A 124 -22.46 6.09 -14.88
N GLN A 125 -23.31 6.40 -15.86
CA GLN A 125 -24.72 6.64 -15.59
C GLN A 125 -25.32 5.34 -15.06
N ASP A 126 -25.99 5.45 -13.92
CA ASP A 126 -26.94 4.47 -13.41
C ASP A 126 -27.94 4.15 -14.54
N GLU A 127 -27.84 2.95 -15.13
CA GLU A 127 -28.90 2.40 -15.97
C GLU A 127 -29.60 1.28 -15.21
N ASP A 128 -30.91 1.50 -15.03
CA ASP A 128 -31.87 0.65 -14.36
C ASP A 128 -31.83 -0.82 -14.83
N GLU A 129 -31.77 -1.75 -13.88
CA GLU A 129 -32.00 -3.19 -14.12
C GLU A 129 -33.49 -3.43 -14.43
N HIS A 130 -33.79 -3.83 -15.66
CA HIS A 130 -34.99 -4.60 -15.98
C HIS A 130 -34.58 -6.03 -16.30
N ASP A 131 -35.11 -6.96 -15.52
CA ASP A 131 -35.01 -8.42 -15.66
C ASP A 131 -35.40 -8.90 -17.07
N GLU A 132 -34.62 -9.84 -17.63
CA GLU A 132 -35.19 -11.03 -18.29
C GLU A 132 -34.15 -12.18 -18.33
N GLU A 133 -34.55 -13.34 -17.83
CA GLU A 133 -33.81 -14.59 -17.78
C GLU A 133 -33.59 -15.17 -19.19
N THR A 134 -32.42 -15.79 -19.46
CA THR A 134 -32.32 -17.06 -20.21
C THR A 134 -30.92 -17.69 -20.14
N GLU A 135 -30.91 -19.00 -20.33
CA GLU A 135 -29.96 -20.04 -19.90
C GLU A 135 -28.53 -20.07 -20.51
N VAL A 136 -27.59 -20.46 -19.63
CA VAL A 136 -26.47 -21.42 -19.77
C VAL A 136 -25.60 -21.42 -21.04
N GLY A 137 -24.30 -21.11 -20.86
CA GLY A 137 -23.25 -21.44 -21.83
C GLY A 137 -21.86 -20.87 -21.54
N THR A 138 -21.04 -21.65 -20.82
CA THR A 138 -19.56 -21.78 -20.86
C THR A 138 -18.67 -20.65 -21.42
N HIS A 139 -17.68 -20.27 -20.60
CA HIS A 139 -16.44 -19.54 -20.93
C HIS A 139 -16.63 -18.19 -21.63
N LYS A 140 -16.74 -17.12 -20.83
CA LYS A 140 -16.28 -15.79 -21.23
C LYS A 140 -15.42 -15.22 -20.12
N GLU A 141 -14.21 -14.89 -20.52
CA GLU A 141 -13.21 -14.14 -19.76
C GLU A 141 -13.87 -13.04 -18.96
N GLN A 142 -13.65 -13.05 -17.64
CA GLN A 142 -13.94 -11.89 -16.81
C GLN A 142 -13.15 -10.73 -17.40
N LYS A 143 -13.87 -9.79 -18.01
CA LYS A 143 -13.35 -8.51 -18.48
C LYS A 143 -12.84 -7.75 -17.24
N LEU A 144 -11.60 -8.04 -16.86
CA LEU A 144 -10.85 -7.27 -15.86
C LEU A 144 -10.84 -5.83 -16.36
N VAL A 145 -11.40 -4.93 -15.56
CA VAL A 145 -11.42 -3.49 -15.84
C VAL A 145 -9.97 -3.00 -15.82
N LEU A 146 -9.36 -2.97 -17.01
CA LEU A 146 -7.96 -2.63 -17.27
C LEU A 146 -7.60 -1.18 -16.89
N ASP A 147 -8.59 -0.30 -16.69
CA ASP A 147 -8.36 1.11 -16.31
C ASP A 147 -7.82 1.29 -14.87
N ALA A 148 -7.86 0.27 -14.01
CA ALA A 148 -7.49 0.43 -12.61
C ALA A 148 -5.96 0.34 -12.35
N TRP A 149 -5.19 -0.27 -13.26
CA TRP A 149 -3.73 -0.47 -13.13
C TRP A 149 -2.94 0.34 -14.17
N ASP A 150 -3.45 1.50 -14.57
CA ASP A 150 -2.67 2.43 -15.39
C ASP A 150 -1.55 3.04 -14.53
N LEU A 151 -0.30 2.73 -14.89
CA LEU A 151 0.91 3.27 -14.28
C LEU A 151 1.59 4.33 -15.18
N ASP A 152 1.20 4.40 -16.46
CA ASP A 152 1.82 5.30 -17.42
C ASP A 152 1.27 6.73 -17.24
N ARG A 153 0.00 6.84 -16.83
CA ARG A 153 -0.61 8.13 -16.51
C ARG A 153 -0.38 8.51 -15.06
N LEU A 154 0.38 9.59 -14.84
CA LEU A 154 0.52 10.21 -13.53
C LEU A 154 -0.74 11.03 -13.19
N PRO A 155 -1.26 10.98 -11.96
CA PRO A 155 -2.40 11.81 -11.59
C PRO A 155 -2.01 13.29 -11.53
N LYS A 156 -2.96 14.17 -11.84
CA LYS A 156 -2.75 15.62 -11.80
C LYS A 156 -2.52 16.11 -10.37
N SER A 157 -1.66 17.12 -10.22
CA SER A 157 -1.36 17.72 -8.92
C SER A 157 -2.14 19.02 -8.71
N SER A 158 -2.29 19.42 -7.46
CA SER A 158 -2.85 20.75 -7.11
C SER A 158 -1.80 21.85 -7.04
N THR A 159 -0.53 21.49 -7.28
CA THR A 159 0.62 22.40 -7.10
C THR A 159 0.91 23.28 -8.31
N GLY A 160 0.32 22.97 -9.47
CA GLY A 160 0.66 23.60 -10.74
C GLY A 160 1.96 23.08 -11.36
N TYR A 161 2.59 22.06 -10.77
CA TYR A 161 3.75 21.35 -11.33
C TYR A 161 3.37 19.93 -11.75
N LYS A 162 4.07 19.42 -12.77
CA LYS A 162 3.99 18.02 -13.17
C LYS A 162 4.51 17.13 -12.04
N ALA A 163 3.82 16.01 -11.83
CA ALA A 163 4.26 15.02 -10.87
C ALA A 163 5.54 14.32 -11.36
N VAL A 164 6.41 13.99 -10.42
CA VAL A 164 7.65 13.22 -10.63
C VAL A 164 7.58 11.93 -9.83
N VAL A 165 8.34 10.94 -10.27
CA VAL A 165 8.41 9.62 -9.63
C VAL A 165 9.72 9.46 -8.88
N VAL A 166 9.64 9.35 -7.55
CA VAL A 166 10.78 8.99 -6.72
C VAL A 166 10.73 7.50 -6.44
N ARG A 167 11.61 6.75 -7.08
CA ARG A 167 11.70 5.29 -6.96
C ARG A 167 12.77 4.91 -5.94
N VAL A 168 12.35 4.23 -4.87
CA VAL A 168 13.20 3.77 -3.76
C VAL A 168 13.20 2.25 -3.74
N GLU A 169 14.37 1.63 -3.89
CA GLU A 169 14.56 0.18 -3.72
C GLU A 169 15.07 -0.12 -2.31
N TYR A 170 14.55 -1.16 -1.65
CA TYR A 170 14.91 -1.44 -0.26
C TYR A 170 14.79 -2.90 0.21
N ASP A 171 15.65 -3.19 1.19
CA ASP A 171 15.69 -4.25 2.21
C ASP A 171 14.69 -4.15 3.34
N ILE A 172 13.94 -5.22 3.63
CA ILE A 172 13.47 -5.48 4.99
C ILE A 172 13.90 -6.88 5.42
N ASP A 173 14.79 -6.91 6.42
CA ASP A 173 15.27 -8.14 7.05
C ASP A 173 14.47 -8.38 8.34
N GLU A 174 14.00 -9.62 8.54
CA GLU A 174 13.26 -10.06 9.73
C GLU A 174 12.18 -9.07 10.20
N PRO A 175 11.14 -8.80 9.38
CA PRO A 175 10.08 -7.86 9.75
C PRO A 175 9.32 -8.38 10.98
N GLY A 176 9.73 -7.96 12.18
CA GLY A 176 9.10 -8.32 13.45
C GLY A 176 7.87 -7.47 13.80
N GLY A 177 7.56 -6.46 12.99
CA GLY A 177 6.37 -5.61 13.11
C GLY A 177 6.02 -5.04 11.74
N GLY A 178 4.73 -4.81 11.49
CA GLY A 178 4.25 -4.36 10.17
C GLY A 178 4.99 -3.13 9.63
N LEU A 179 5.14 -3.07 8.30
CA LEU A 179 5.72 -1.92 7.62
C LEU A 179 4.80 -0.71 7.80
N ARG A 180 5.28 0.34 8.47
CA ARG A 180 4.50 1.55 8.69
C ARG A 180 5.02 2.70 7.83
N ASP A 181 4.32 2.96 6.74
CA ASP A 181 4.51 4.20 6.02
C ASP A 181 3.70 5.31 6.72
N THR A 182 4.34 6.46 6.94
CA THR A 182 3.69 7.64 7.52
C THR A 182 3.76 8.76 6.51
N LEU A 183 2.82 8.79 5.57
CA LEU A 183 2.63 9.95 4.73
C LEU A 183 1.76 11.00 5.45
N ARG A 184 2.14 12.27 5.29
CA ARG A 184 1.38 13.40 5.82
C ARG A 184 0.05 13.59 5.08
N ASP A 185 0.06 13.31 3.78
CA ASP A 185 -1.10 13.51 2.90
C ASP A 185 -1.78 12.19 2.55
N ALA A 186 -3.08 12.27 2.26
CA ALA A 186 -3.84 11.14 1.74
C ALA A 186 -3.66 11.05 0.21
N CYS A 187 -3.28 9.88 -0.29
CA CYS A 187 -3.02 9.65 -1.70
C CYS A 187 -3.70 8.37 -2.20
N THR A 188 -3.58 8.11 -3.50
CA THR A 188 -4.02 6.83 -4.10
C THR A 188 -2.90 5.80 -4.03
N PHE A 189 -3.25 4.51 -4.06
CA PHE A 189 -2.27 3.42 -3.98
C PHE A 189 -2.41 2.43 -5.13
N ARG A 190 -1.25 1.93 -5.57
CA ARG A 190 -1.10 0.76 -6.45
C ARG A 190 -0.15 -0.20 -5.75
N ILE A 191 -0.62 -1.38 -5.37
CA ILE A 191 0.14 -2.28 -4.51
C ILE A 191 0.26 -3.62 -5.21
N GLU A 192 1.49 -4.02 -5.51
CA GLU A 192 1.85 -5.31 -6.07
C GLU A 192 2.53 -6.15 -4.98
N LEU A 193 1.99 -7.34 -4.72
CA LEU A 193 2.52 -8.28 -3.74
C LEU A 193 2.85 -9.59 -4.44
N THR A 194 4.13 -9.92 -4.49
CA THR A 194 4.65 -11.19 -5.01
C THR A 194 5.02 -12.09 -3.85
N VAL A 195 4.37 -13.24 -3.78
CA VAL A 195 4.46 -14.20 -2.66
C VAL A 195 4.65 -15.61 -3.19
N PRO A 196 5.13 -16.59 -2.39
CA PRO A 196 5.18 -17.98 -2.82
C PRO A 196 3.79 -18.50 -3.26
N ASP A 197 3.74 -19.44 -4.18
CA ASP A 197 2.50 -19.97 -4.77
C ASP A 197 1.52 -20.61 -3.76
N TRP A 198 2.03 -21.13 -2.65
CA TRP A 198 1.27 -21.68 -1.54
C TRP A 198 0.73 -20.61 -0.58
N CYS A 199 1.15 -19.35 -0.74
CA CYS A 199 0.64 -18.21 0.02
C CYS A 199 -0.51 -17.50 -0.70
N VAL A 200 -1.28 -16.77 0.10
CA VAL A 200 -2.26 -15.78 -0.33
C VAL A 200 -1.84 -14.44 0.26
N ALA A 201 -1.77 -13.42 -0.59
CA ALA A 201 -1.65 -12.04 -0.15
C ALA A 201 -3.07 -11.47 0.02
N VAL A 202 -3.29 -10.71 1.08
CA VAL A 202 -4.51 -9.92 1.32
C VAL A 202 -4.06 -8.51 1.62
N CYS A 203 -4.63 -7.51 0.96
CA CYS A 203 -4.20 -6.12 1.08
C CYS A 203 -5.42 -5.20 1.06
N SER A 204 -5.28 -4.02 1.68
CA SER A 204 -6.26 -2.95 1.55
C SER A 204 -6.49 -2.56 0.09
N GLY A 205 -7.76 -2.40 -0.30
CA GLY A 205 -8.15 -1.98 -1.64
C GLY A 205 -8.83 -3.09 -2.45
N GLN A 206 -9.06 -2.79 -3.73
CA GLN A 206 -9.67 -3.74 -4.66
C GLN A 206 -8.57 -4.55 -5.34
N MET A 207 -8.65 -5.88 -5.26
CA MET A 207 -7.80 -6.77 -6.07
C MET A 207 -8.22 -6.68 -7.54
N VAL A 208 -7.27 -6.31 -8.41
CA VAL A 208 -7.52 -6.14 -9.85
C VAL A 208 -6.90 -7.25 -10.69
N GLN A 209 -5.86 -7.91 -10.19
CA GLN A 209 -5.20 -8.95 -10.94
C GLN A 209 -4.50 -9.93 -9.98
N GLN A 210 -4.52 -11.21 -10.35
CA GLN A 210 -3.75 -12.28 -9.74
C GLN A 210 -3.09 -13.08 -10.87
N VAL A 211 -1.77 -13.25 -10.80
CA VAL A 211 -1.00 -13.98 -11.81
C VAL A 211 -0.07 -14.97 -11.10
N LEU A 212 -0.03 -16.20 -11.60
CA LEU A 212 1.02 -17.15 -11.24
C LEU A 212 2.20 -16.89 -12.18
N ASN A 213 3.36 -16.56 -11.62
CA ASN A 213 4.55 -16.28 -12.42
C ASN A 213 4.98 -17.59 -13.11
N PRO A 214 5.29 -17.56 -14.43
CA PRO A 214 5.65 -18.76 -15.18
C PRO A 214 7.06 -19.24 -14.83
N GLU A 215 7.92 -18.33 -14.38
CA GLU A 215 9.30 -18.62 -14.02
C GLU A 215 9.37 -19.13 -12.59
N VAL A 216 10.20 -20.16 -12.42
CA VAL A 216 10.59 -20.70 -11.12
C VAL A 216 11.93 -20.08 -10.78
N ASP A 217 12.06 -19.61 -9.54
CA ASP A 217 13.30 -18.99 -9.08
C ASP A 217 14.45 -20.01 -9.00
N ALA A 218 15.69 -19.52 -8.83
CA ALA A 218 16.89 -20.34 -8.67
C ALA A 218 16.75 -21.36 -7.52
N ASP A 219 15.95 -21.03 -6.51
CA ASP A 219 15.66 -21.87 -5.34
C ASP A 219 14.52 -22.89 -5.59
N GLY A 220 13.94 -22.95 -6.79
CA GLY A 220 12.85 -23.86 -7.12
C GLY A 220 11.47 -23.39 -6.65
N VAL A 221 11.36 -22.16 -6.13
CA VAL A 221 10.10 -21.57 -5.66
C VAL A 221 9.34 -20.94 -6.81
N GLN A 222 8.06 -21.26 -6.93
CA GLN A 222 7.15 -20.57 -7.83
C GLN A 222 6.47 -19.41 -7.12
N TRP A 223 6.40 -18.27 -7.80
CA TRP A 223 5.86 -17.03 -7.25
C TRP A 223 4.48 -16.72 -7.82
N ARG A 224 3.64 -16.06 -7.02
CA ARG A 224 2.34 -15.55 -7.41
C ARG A 224 2.26 -14.06 -7.08
N THR A 225 1.80 -13.28 -8.03
CA THR A 225 1.71 -11.82 -7.92
C THR A 225 0.25 -11.38 -7.84
N PHE A 226 -0.05 -10.53 -6.86
CA PHE A 226 -1.37 -9.94 -6.61
C PHE A 226 -1.27 -8.42 -6.76
N ARG A 227 -2.23 -7.81 -7.45
CA ARG A 227 -2.29 -6.36 -7.68
C ARG A 227 -3.55 -5.77 -7.05
N TYR A 228 -3.37 -4.74 -6.23
CA TYR A 228 -4.42 -4.05 -5.47
C TYR A 228 -4.42 -2.55 -5.76
N VAL A 229 -5.62 -2.01 -5.86
CA VAL A 229 -5.85 -0.61 -6.21
C VAL A 229 -6.67 0.05 -5.11
N VAL A 230 -6.17 1.20 -4.62
CA VAL A 230 -6.90 2.09 -3.71
C VAL A 230 -7.06 3.43 -4.40
N ASN A 231 -8.26 3.66 -4.96
CA ASN A 231 -8.59 4.89 -5.68
C ASN A 231 -9.00 6.06 -4.77
N PRO A 232 -9.74 5.85 -3.66
CA PRO A 232 -10.00 6.93 -2.73
C PRO A 232 -8.70 7.40 -2.08
N LYS A 233 -8.50 8.72 -1.96
CA LYS A 233 -7.38 9.29 -1.22
C LYS A 233 -7.41 8.79 0.22
N THR A 234 -6.45 7.96 0.58
CA THR A 234 -6.40 7.24 1.86
C THR A 234 -5.08 7.58 2.55
N ASN A 235 -5.07 7.65 3.88
CA ASN A 235 -3.82 7.81 4.63
C ASN A 235 -3.07 6.47 4.65
N CYS A 236 -1.74 6.50 4.55
CA CYS A 236 -0.91 5.29 4.60
C CYS A 236 -1.14 4.44 5.86
N SER A 237 -1.48 5.06 6.99
CA SER A 237 -1.78 4.33 8.23
C SER A 237 -3.02 3.44 8.15
N SER A 238 -3.87 3.61 7.14
CA SER A 238 -5.04 2.77 6.88
C SER A 238 -4.78 1.67 5.84
N ILE A 239 -3.56 1.61 5.29
CA ILE A 239 -3.15 0.58 4.34
C ILE A 239 -2.39 -0.50 5.10
N GLY A 240 -2.79 -1.75 4.91
CA GLY A 240 -2.12 -2.90 5.47
C GLY A 240 -2.21 -4.09 4.53
N PHE A 241 -1.31 -5.04 4.71
CA PHE A 241 -1.35 -6.31 4.01
C PHE A 241 -0.98 -7.45 4.95
N ALA A 242 -1.45 -8.65 4.62
CA ALA A 242 -1.13 -9.89 5.28
C ALA A 242 -0.76 -10.93 4.22
N VAL A 243 0.29 -11.69 4.48
CA VAL A 243 0.74 -12.79 3.62
C VAL A 243 0.83 -14.05 4.45
N GLY A 244 0.25 -15.13 3.97
CA GLY A 244 0.31 -16.42 4.64
C GLY A 244 -0.44 -17.51 3.89
N PRO A 245 -0.39 -18.76 4.39
CA PRO A 245 -1.09 -19.90 3.81
C PRO A 245 -2.59 -19.86 4.15
N PHE A 246 -3.26 -18.74 3.86
CA PHE A 246 -4.64 -18.52 4.29
C PHE A 246 -5.64 -19.36 3.51
N ARG A 247 -6.68 -19.84 4.21
CA ARG A 247 -7.91 -20.36 3.62
C ARG A 247 -8.97 -19.26 3.58
N LEU A 248 -9.64 -19.14 2.44
CA LEU A 248 -10.75 -18.22 2.23
C LEU A 248 -12.07 -18.85 2.69
N TYR A 249 -12.85 -18.07 3.45
CA TYR A 249 -14.25 -18.34 3.75
C TYR A 249 -15.11 -17.13 3.35
N VAL A 250 -16.23 -17.40 2.66
CA VAL A 250 -17.20 -16.39 2.24
C VAL A 250 -18.55 -16.77 2.83
N PRO A 251 -19.14 -15.97 3.73
CA PRO A 251 -20.47 -16.24 4.27
C PRO A 251 -21.52 -16.24 3.14
N PRO A 252 -22.37 -17.28 3.03
CA PRO A 252 -23.40 -17.36 1.99
C PRO A 252 -24.39 -16.19 2.01
N GLU A 253 -24.62 -15.62 3.20
CA GLU A 253 -25.56 -14.51 3.42
C GLU A 253 -25.03 -13.17 2.90
N MET A 254 -23.70 -13.02 2.77
CA MET A 254 -23.08 -11.75 2.38
C MET A 254 -21.83 -12.00 1.53
N PRO A 255 -21.97 -12.22 0.20
CA PRO A 255 -20.85 -12.57 -0.69
C PRO A 255 -19.73 -11.51 -0.79
N ARG A 256 -20.03 -10.26 -0.45
CA ARG A 256 -19.04 -9.16 -0.38
C ARG A 256 -18.11 -9.23 0.84
N MET A 257 -18.39 -10.13 1.78
CA MET A 257 -17.62 -10.33 3.01
C MET A 257 -16.72 -11.54 2.84
N THR A 258 -15.42 -11.36 3.08
CA THR A 258 -14.40 -12.41 2.91
C THR A 258 -13.56 -12.52 4.17
N HIS A 259 -13.33 -13.75 4.61
CA HIS A 259 -12.55 -14.04 5.80
C HIS A 259 -11.38 -14.97 5.44
N PHE A 260 -10.23 -14.70 6.04
CA PHE A 260 -8.99 -15.42 5.81
C PHE A 260 -8.44 -15.88 7.16
N ALA A 261 -8.06 -17.14 7.28
CA ALA A 261 -7.38 -17.66 8.48
C ALA A 261 -6.38 -18.75 8.09
N LEU A 262 -5.50 -19.09 9.01
CA LEU A 262 -4.64 -20.27 8.87
C LEU A 262 -5.50 -21.54 8.73
N PRO A 263 -5.04 -22.57 8.01
CA PRO A 263 -5.83 -23.76 7.72
C PRO A 263 -6.32 -24.49 8.98
N GLU A 264 -5.53 -24.43 10.04
CA GLU A 264 -5.76 -25.10 11.32
C GLU A 264 -6.92 -24.47 12.12
N CYS A 265 -7.14 -23.17 11.98
CA CYS A 265 -8.19 -22.42 12.69
C CYS A 265 -9.46 -22.20 11.84
N PHE A 266 -9.61 -22.93 10.73
CA PHE A 266 -10.67 -22.66 9.76
C PHE A 266 -12.07 -22.95 10.32
N GLU A 267 -12.24 -23.96 11.17
CA GLU A 267 -13.54 -24.26 11.80
C GLU A 267 -13.96 -23.15 12.77
N ASP A 268 -13.01 -22.64 13.56
CA ASP A 268 -13.22 -21.53 14.49
C ASP A 268 -13.58 -20.23 13.75
N LEU A 269 -12.98 -19.99 12.59
CA LEU A 269 -13.30 -18.87 11.70
C LEU A 269 -14.78 -18.85 11.32
N VAL A 270 -15.31 -19.98 10.85
CA VAL A 270 -16.71 -20.09 10.41
C VAL A 270 -17.66 -19.81 11.58
N HIS A 271 -17.35 -20.36 12.77
CA HIS A 271 -18.17 -20.13 13.95
C HIS A 271 -18.13 -18.66 14.42
N CYS A 272 -16.94 -18.05 14.50
CA CYS A 272 -16.76 -16.67 14.96
C CYS A 272 -17.39 -15.64 14.02
N THR A 273 -17.38 -15.90 12.72
CA THR A 273 -17.89 -14.98 11.69
C THR A 273 -19.39 -15.14 11.42
N SER A 274 -20.03 -16.19 11.96
CA SER A 274 -21.44 -16.54 11.70
C SER A 274 -22.44 -15.40 11.91
N LYS A 275 -22.18 -14.47 12.83
CA LYS A 275 -23.07 -13.33 13.12
C LYS A 275 -22.68 -12.04 12.40
N LEU A 276 -21.50 -11.96 11.80
CA LEU A 276 -20.97 -10.71 11.24
C LEU A 276 -21.83 -10.16 10.10
N ALA A 277 -22.39 -11.03 9.26
CA ALA A 277 -23.33 -10.62 8.22
C ALA A 277 -24.55 -9.88 8.82
N SER A 278 -25.17 -10.46 9.86
CA SER A 278 -26.30 -9.85 10.56
C SER A 278 -25.93 -8.52 11.26
N THR A 279 -24.74 -8.45 11.85
CA THR A 279 -24.20 -7.23 12.48
C THR A 279 -24.00 -6.12 11.46
N MET A 280 -23.48 -6.47 10.27
CA MET A 280 -23.29 -5.52 9.19
C MET A 280 -24.62 -4.93 8.72
N THR A 281 -25.62 -5.78 8.47
CA THR A 281 -26.97 -5.34 8.11
C THR A 281 -27.60 -4.47 9.20
N TYR A 282 -27.35 -4.77 10.47
CA TYR A 282 -27.81 -3.92 11.58
C TYR A 282 -27.19 -2.52 11.51
N PHE A 283 -25.86 -2.41 11.30
CA PHE A 283 -25.20 -1.11 11.19
C PHE A 283 -25.68 -0.31 9.98
N GLU A 284 -25.87 -0.96 8.83
CA GLU A 284 -26.39 -0.27 7.63
C GLU A 284 -27.79 0.31 7.88
N ARG A 285 -28.66 -0.44 8.56
CA ARG A 285 -30.00 0.03 8.95
C ARG A 285 -29.95 1.13 10.01
N ALA A 286 -29.10 0.99 11.02
CA ALA A 286 -29.00 1.93 12.13
C ALA A 286 -28.40 3.28 11.69
N LEU A 287 -27.41 3.24 10.78
CA LEU A 287 -26.77 4.44 10.22
C LEU A 287 -27.54 5.01 9.03
N GLY A 288 -28.47 4.25 8.44
CA GLY A 288 -29.20 4.65 7.25
C GLY A 288 -28.32 4.78 6.00
N ALA A 289 -27.19 4.07 5.97
CA ALA A 289 -26.21 4.12 4.89
C ALA A 289 -25.66 2.71 4.63
N SER A 290 -25.44 2.37 3.35
CA SER A 290 -24.76 1.14 2.98
C SER A 290 -23.27 1.21 3.31
N TYR A 291 -22.64 0.03 3.41
CA TYR A 291 -21.21 -0.05 3.56
C TYR A 291 -20.49 0.66 2.39
N PRO A 292 -19.58 1.61 2.67
CA PRO A 292 -19.02 2.49 1.63
C PRO A 292 -17.97 1.84 0.72
N PHE A 293 -17.58 0.58 0.98
CA PHE A 293 -16.59 -0.13 0.18
C PHE A 293 -17.20 -1.35 -0.52
N LYS A 294 -16.61 -1.76 -1.64
CA LYS A 294 -17.09 -2.92 -2.43
C LYS A 294 -17.02 -4.24 -1.66
N THR A 295 -15.98 -4.41 -0.86
CA THR A 295 -15.71 -5.65 -0.12
C THR A 295 -15.27 -5.35 1.31
N TYR A 296 -15.63 -6.25 2.22
CA TYR A 296 -15.09 -6.30 3.57
C TYR A 296 -14.18 -7.53 3.68
N GLN A 297 -12.94 -7.32 4.09
CA GLN A 297 -11.96 -8.39 4.23
C GLN A 297 -11.48 -8.45 5.67
N GLN A 298 -11.42 -9.65 6.24
CA GLN A 298 -10.93 -9.87 7.59
C GLN A 298 -9.90 -10.99 7.56
N VAL A 299 -8.72 -10.74 8.12
CA VAL A 299 -7.65 -11.74 8.22
C VAL A 299 -7.40 -12.04 9.68
N PHE A 300 -7.43 -13.31 10.04
CA PHE A 300 -7.06 -13.83 11.33
C PHE A 300 -5.60 -14.26 11.24
N VAL A 301 -4.75 -13.50 11.93
CA VAL A 301 -3.32 -13.76 12.04
C VAL A 301 -3.04 -14.28 13.45
N GLU A 302 -2.18 -15.29 13.54
CA GLU A 302 -1.67 -15.76 14.82
C GLU A 302 -0.37 -15.00 15.10
N ASP A 303 -0.49 -13.91 15.86
CA ASP A 303 0.67 -13.35 16.56
C ASP A 303 0.74 -14.02 17.93
N LEU A 304 1.66 -14.96 18.10
CA LEU A 304 2.11 -15.32 19.43
C LEU A 304 2.73 -14.04 20.02
N PRO A 305 2.26 -13.54 21.18
CA PRO A 305 2.94 -12.45 21.86
C PRO A 305 4.27 -13.00 22.39
N ASP A 306 5.30 -12.99 21.54
CA ASP A 306 6.67 -13.20 21.96
C ASP A 306 7.08 -11.95 22.76
N GLN A 307 6.80 -11.99 24.07
CA GLN A 307 7.40 -11.18 25.14
C GLN A 307 7.51 -9.68 24.84
N LEU A 308 6.41 -8.95 25.11
CA LEU A 308 6.45 -7.52 25.45
C LEU A 308 7.47 -7.21 26.55
#